data_AF-A0A9W7FXU2-F1
#
_entry.id   AF-A0A9W7FXU2-F1
#
_cell.length_a   1.000
_cell.length_b   1.000
_cell.length_c   1.000
_cell.angle_alpha   90.00
_cell.angle_beta   90.00
_cell.angle_gamma   90.00
#
_symmetry.space_group_name_H-M   'P 1'
#
loop_
_entity.id
_entity.type
_entity.pdbx_description
1 polymer ?
#
loop_
_entity_poly.entity_id
_entity_poly.type
_entity_poly.pdbx_seq_one_letter_code
_entity_poly.pdbx_strand_id
1 'polypeptide(L)'
;MEDARNNPIRLHRIETPAPAQASYITSPLPSTILPTTISTCVVRHLLSQHPSLPSVKGCVVGVPAYFNEVQKSETESCVKAAFSDSGVGDAVRVKVITEPEAASLAYSVASRGRKEEVGPSSSPTEENILVFDLGGGTFDVTVVNVGYKSSGVVAGVEILATGGDRYLGGDDFDKLLASYLWEKYGGDGWNEWENFAREAKIKLSSSNKVERMVGLPVAGRGLEDFGEGDGGEILPGSTRVSVTRSELNKCLEPLLPRLINPVREACILGDICLLGDASPFTKEKLFGGKEGGRKAARMRDTEIQSYKSAKQKVVDTTGIPLSSLKDAPGRRSLSRVILVGGSTRVPLISSLLTTLTGVTPTVLKEVPPVHAVAMGCAIQGGILDGVFEDEEDEEGGFGVMTNMQAALLRALVEKERVLKERRERGEDGVGGGS
;
A
#
# COMPACT_ATOMS: atom_id res chain seq x y z
N MET A 1 -5.48 24.00 17.87
CA MET A 1 -5.25 22.94 18.87
C MET A 1 -6.54 22.77 19.63
N GLU A 2 -7.42 21.92 19.10
CA GLU A 2 -8.79 21.53 19.50
C GLU A 2 -9.35 21.04 18.14
N ASP A 3 -9.91 19.86 17.93
CA ASP A 3 -10.40 18.83 18.82
C ASP A 3 -10.46 17.53 17.98
N ALA A 4 -9.55 16.58 18.23
CA ALA A 4 -9.55 15.25 17.59
C ALA A 4 -9.87 14.14 18.59
N ARG A 5 -10.26 14.50 19.82
CA ARG A 5 -10.42 13.58 20.95
C ARG A 5 -11.86 13.10 21.18
N ASN A 6 -12.84 13.50 20.36
CA ASN A 6 -14.24 13.35 20.79
C ASN A 6 -15.28 13.00 19.71
N ASN A 7 -14.92 12.21 18.69
CA ASN A 7 -15.95 11.66 17.80
C ASN A 7 -16.11 10.14 18.00
N PRO A 8 -16.91 9.70 18.99
CA PRO A 8 -17.21 8.28 19.17
C PRO A 8 -17.97 7.77 17.94
N ILE A 9 -17.45 6.71 17.31
CA ILE A 9 -18.15 6.00 16.25
C ILE A 9 -19.42 5.40 16.86
N ARG A 10 -20.59 5.98 16.54
CA ARG A 10 -21.89 5.37 16.86
C ARG A 10 -22.08 4.16 15.96
N LEU A 11 -21.92 2.96 16.51
CA LEU A 11 -22.31 1.73 15.84
C LEU A 11 -23.85 1.66 15.82
N HIS A 12 -24.45 1.79 14.64
CA HIS A 12 -25.84 1.41 14.44
C HIS A 12 -25.93 -0.11 14.54
N ARG A 13 -26.80 -0.60 15.43
CA ARG A 13 -27.08 -2.02 15.63
C ARG A 13 -27.62 -2.61 14.32
N ILE A 14 -26.78 -3.33 13.59
CA ILE A 14 -27.23 -4.21 12.50
C ILE A 14 -27.56 -5.55 13.16
N GLU A 15 -28.84 -5.87 13.25
CA GLU A 15 -29.27 -7.19 13.70
C GLU A 15 -29.02 -8.19 12.57
N THR A 16 -27.97 -9.00 12.70
CA THR A 16 -27.77 -10.20 11.89
C THR A 16 -28.22 -11.44 12.68
N PRO A 17 -28.87 -12.42 12.04
CA PRO A 17 -29.23 -13.67 12.71
C PRO A 17 -27.96 -14.49 12.99
N ALA A 18 -27.96 -15.16 14.15
CA ALA A 18 -26.79 -15.77 14.76
C ALA A 18 -26.25 -16.98 13.98
N PRO A 19 -24.93 -17.05 13.72
CA PRO A 19 -24.24 -18.32 13.47
C PRO A 19 -23.77 -18.93 14.81
N ALA A 20 -23.64 -20.26 14.81
CA ALA A 20 -23.45 -21.11 15.98
C ALA A 20 -22.25 -20.73 16.88
N GLN A 21 -22.56 -20.64 18.18
CA GLN A 21 -21.71 -20.73 19.38
C GLN A 21 -20.19 -20.59 19.20
N ALA A 22 -19.72 -19.36 19.01
CA ALA A 22 -18.49 -18.93 19.65
C ALA A 22 -18.87 -18.18 20.94
N SER A 23 -18.19 -18.50 22.04
CA SER A 23 -18.36 -17.85 23.34
C SER A 23 -17.87 -16.40 23.29
N TYR A 24 -18.64 -15.53 22.63
CA TYR A 24 -18.41 -14.10 22.68
C TYR A 24 -18.76 -13.58 24.07
N ILE A 25 -17.89 -12.69 24.55
CA ILE A 25 -18.00 -11.93 25.79
C ILE A 25 -19.44 -11.44 25.99
N THR A 26 -20.12 -11.95 27.02
CA THR A 26 -21.53 -11.67 27.33
C THR A 26 -21.74 -10.40 28.15
N SER A 27 -20.69 -9.61 28.40
CA SER A 27 -20.85 -8.29 29.02
C SER A 27 -21.32 -7.27 27.99
N PRO A 28 -22.22 -6.33 28.35
CA PRO A 28 -22.58 -5.25 27.46
C PRO A 28 -21.32 -4.47 27.07
N LEU A 29 -21.11 -4.31 25.76
CA LEU A 29 -19.99 -3.51 25.26
C LEU A 29 -20.09 -2.09 25.86
N PRO A 30 -18.97 -1.51 26.32
CA PRO A 30 -18.99 -0.15 26.84
C PRO A 30 -19.57 0.82 25.80
N SER A 31 -20.23 1.88 26.25
CA SER A 31 -20.81 2.91 25.37
C SER A 31 -19.76 3.66 24.54
N THR A 32 -18.47 3.52 24.87
CA THR A 32 -17.35 4.08 24.12
C THR A 32 -16.14 3.16 24.28
N ILE A 33 -15.49 2.83 23.16
CA ILE A 33 -14.32 1.96 23.12
C ILE A 33 -13.20 2.76 22.43
N LEU A 34 -12.01 2.78 23.03
CA LEU A 34 -10.85 3.43 22.44
C LEU A 34 -10.33 2.61 21.26
N PRO A 35 -9.83 3.24 20.17
CA PRO A 35 -9.21 2.51 19.06
C PRO A 35 -8.10 1.56 19.53
N THR A 36 -7.30 1.99 20.51
CA THR A 36 -6.23 1.20 21.11
C THR A 36 -6.74 -0.09 21.75
N THR A 37 -7.90 -0.07 22.42
CA THR A 37 -8.54 -1.28 22.96
C THR A 37 -8.89 -2.27 21.86
N ILE A 38 -9.44 -1.79 20.74
CA ILE A 38 -9.78 -2.63 19.58
C ILE A 38 -8.50 -3.22 18.99
N SER A 39 -7.45 -2.40 18.78
CA SER A 39 -6.16 -2.85 18.27
C SER A 39 -5.51 -3.91 19.18
N THR A 40 -5.55 -3.74 20.51
CA THR A 40 -5.08 -4.75 21.47
C THR A 40 -5.85 -6.06 21.32
N CYS A 41 -7.17 -6.02 21.15
CA CYS A 41 -7.98 -7.22 20.91
C CYS A 41 -7.59 -7.94 19.61
N VAL A 42 -7.28 -7.19 18.54
CA VAL A 42 -6.80 -7.77 17.27
C VAL A 42 -5.47 -8.49 17.46
N VAL A 43 -4.49 -7.85 18.11
CA VAL A 43 -3.18 -8.48 18.38
C VAL A 43 -3.34 -9.71 19.28
N ARG A 44 -4.17 -9.63 20.32
CA ARG A 44 -4.50 -10.79 21.16
C ARG A 44 -5.12 -11.93 20.38
N HIS A 45 -6.03 -11.62 19.45
CA HIS A 45 -6.62 -12.63 18.60
C HIS A 45 -5.55 -13.30 17.74
N LEU A 46 -4.65 -12.54 17.10
CA LEU A 46 -3.53 -13.09 16.33
C LEU A 46 -2.65 -14.01 17.19
N LEU A 47 -2.27 -13.61 18.41
CA LEU A 47 -1.49 -14.43 19.32
C LEU A 47 -2.24 -15.73 19.70
N SER A 48 -3.55 -15.66 19.93
CA SER A 48 -4.37 -16.83 20.27
C SER A 48 -4.48 -17.86 19.13
N GLN A 49 -4.31 -17.43 17.87
CA GLN A 49 -4.27 -18.35 16.73
C GLN A 49 -2.96 -19.14 16.66
N HIS A 50 -1.97 -18.79 17.47
CA HIS A 50 -0.65 -19.42 17.51
C HIS A 50 -0.27 -19.87 18.93
N PRO A 51 -1.02 -20.81 19.54
CA PRO A 51 -0.81 -21.22 20.94
C PRO A 51 0.53 -21.93 21.18
N SER A 52 1.20 -22.37 20.11
CA SER A 52 2.53 -23.00 20.16
C SER A 52 3.69 -22.00 20.11
N LEU A 53 3.43 -20.69 20.05
CA LEU A 53 4.49 -19.68 20.09
C LEU A 53 5.28 -19.80 21.40
N PRO A 54 6.62 -19.91 21.34
CA PRO A 54 7.43 -19.83 22.55
C PRO A 54 7.34 -18.43 23.14
N SER A 55 7.80 -18.28 24.39
CA SER A 55 7.91 -16.94 24.97
C SER A 55 8.86 -16.08 24.12
N VAL A 56 8.37 -14.93 23.66
CA VAL A 56 9.14 -13.99 22.84
C VAL A 56 9.65 -12.83 23.67
N LYS A 57 10.89 -12.41 23.41
CA LYS A 57 11.51 -11.24 24.06
C LYS A 57 11.32 -9.94 23.27
N GLY A 58 10.96 -10.05 22.00
CA GLY A 58 10.84 -8.93 21.07
C GLY A 58 9.77 -9.17 20.01
N CYS A 59 9.24 -8.07 19.49
CA CYS A 59 8.28 -8.05 18.40
C CYS A 59 8.58 -6.84 17.50
N VAL A 60 8.43 -7.02 16.19
CA VAL A 60 8.45 -5.92 15.23
C VAL A 60 7.04 -5.73 14.68
N VAL A 61 6.56 -4.49 14.67
CA VAL A 61 5.24 -4.13 14.14
C VAL A 61 5.38 -3.07 13.05
N GLY A 62 4.69 -3.30 11.93
CA GLY A 62 4.57 -2.35 10.83
C GLY A 62 3.48 -1.32 11.09
N VAL A 63 3.72 -0.06 10.71
CA VAL A 63 2.71 1.01 10.72
C VAL A 63 2.74 1.81 9.43
N PRO A 64 1.65 2.50 9.05
CA PRO A 64 1.65 3.35 7.86
C PRO A 64 2.74 4.43 7.93
N ALA A 65 3.31 4.79 6.77
CA ALA A 65 4.42 5.74 6.68
C ALA A 65 4.10 7.13 7.26
N TYR A 66 2.83 7.56 7.18
CA TYR A 66 2.36 8.86 7.65
C TYR A 66 2.03 8.89 9.16
N PHE A 67 2.17 7.79 9.89
CA PHE A 67 1.93 7.78 11.33
C PHE A 67 2.86 8.78 12.04
N ASN A 68 2.29 9.61 12.89
CA ASN A 68 3.07 10.47 13.77
C ASN A 68 3.58 9.70 15.01
N GLU A 69 4.44 10.32 15.80
CA GLU A 69 5.06 9.68 16.97
C GLU A 69 4.05 9.26 18.05
N VAL A 70 2.94 9.98 18.22
CA VAL A 70 1.87 9.60 19.15
C VAL A 70 1.22 8.31 18.69
N GLN A 71 0.83 8.22 17.41
CA GLN A 71 0.21 7.03 16.85
C GLN A 71 1.16 5.81 16.88
N LYS A 72 2.46 6.02 16.62
CA LYS A 72 3.47 4.95 16.76
C LYS A 72 3.56 4.45 18.20
N SER A 73 3.64 5.37 19.16
CA SER A 73 3.72 5.04 20.60
C SER A 73 2.45 4.35 21.11
N GLU A 74 1.27 4.76 20.62
CA GLU A 74 0.00 4.10 20.92
C GLU A 74 -0.03 2.67 20.37
N THR A 75 0.37 2.45 19.11
CA THR A 75 0.49 1.10 18.54
C THR A 75 1.46 0.23 19.33
N GLU A 76 2.63 0.78 19.70
CA GLU A 76 3.62 0.09 20.53
C GLU A 76 3.02 -0.36 21.87
N SER A 77 2.29 0.54 22.52
CA SER A 77 1.63 0.28 23.80
C SER A 77 0.54 -0.79 23.67
N CYS A 78 -0.24 -0.77 22.58
CA CYS A 78 -1.26 -1.78 22.29
C CYS A 78 -0.67 -3.17 22.15
N VAL A 79 0.46 -3.28 21.43
CA VAL A 79 1.18 -4.52 21.20
C VAL A 79 1.74 -5.04 22.53
N LYS A 80 2.43 -4.20 23.31
CA LYS A 80 2.95 -4.57 24.63
C LYS A 80 1.85 -5.11 25.55
N ALA A 81 0.71 -4.43 25.62
CA ALA A 81 -0.44 -4.88 26.40
C ALA A 81 -0.95 -6.25 25.94
N ALA A 82 -1.08 -6.46 24.62
CA ALA A 82 -1.54 -7.74 24.08
C ALA A 82 -0.60 -8.92 24.40
N PHE A 83 0.71 -8.70 24.37
CA PHE A 83 1.70 -9.73 24.71
C PHE A 83 1.67 -10.08 26.21
N SER A 84 1.56 -9.05 27.07
CA SER A 84 1.43 -9.25 28.52
C SER A 84 0.14 -10.01 28.87
N ASP A 85 -1.00 -9.58 28.31
CA ASP A 85 -2.32 -10.20 28.52
C ASP A 85 -2.40 -11.66 28.07
N SER A 86 -1.63 -12.04 27.04
CA SER A 86 -1.68 -13.39 26.44
C SER A 86 -0.70 -14.37 27.09
N GLY A 87 0.22 -13.90 27.94
CA GLY A 87 1.26 -14.73 28.54
C GLY A 87 2.35 -15.20 27.55
N VAL A 88 2.33 -14.70 26.31
CA VAL A 88 3.32 -15.04 25.26
C VAL A 88 4.63 -14.28 25.47
N GLY A 89 4.63 -13.19 26.24
CA GLY A 89 5.86 -12.54 26.64
C GLY A 89 5.59 -11.41 27.63
N ASP A 90 6.37 -11.37 28.71
CA ASP A 90 6.37 -10.26 29.64
C ASP A 90 7.44 -9.24 29.24
N ALA A 91 7.11 -7.94 29.37
CA ALA A 91 7.99 -6.83 29.00
C ALA A 91 8.61 -6.93 27.57
N VAL A 92 7.81 -7.36 26.58
CA VAL A 92 8.26 -7.49 25.18
C VAL A 92 8.82 -6.17 24.65
N ARG A 93 10.02 -6.22 24.05
CA ARG A 93 10.58 -5.08 23.30
C ARG A 93 9.88 -4.97 21.97
N VAL A 94 9.20 -3.85 21.74
CA VAL A 94 8.50 -3.61 20.47
C VAL A 94 9.30 -2.61 19.63
N LYS A 95 9.68 -3.03 18.42
CA LYS A 95 10.25 -2.14 17.41
C LYS A 95 9.14 -1.79 16.41
N VAL A 96 8.83 -0.51 16.28
CA VAL A 96 7.93 -0.02 15.25
C VAL A 96 8.76 0.33 14.00
N ILE A 97 8.39 -0.21 12.85
CA ILE A 97 8.92 0.17 11.53
C ILE A 97 7.79 0.60 10.62
N THR A 98 8.10 1.34 9.57
CA THR A 98 7.05 1.71 8.61
C THR A 98 6.74 0.55 7.65
N GLU A 99 5.51 0.46 7.17
CA GLU A 99 5.09 -0.50 6.14
C GLU A 99 5.96 -0.45 4.87
N PRO A 100 6.30 0.72 4.29
CA PRO A 100 7.21 0.75 3.13
C PRO A 100 8.64 0.32 3.47
N GLU A 101 9.14 0.57 4.67
CA GLU A 101 10.43 0.07 5.14
C GLU A 101 10.40 -1.47 5.25
N ALA A 102 9.34 -2.02 5.86
CA ALA A 102 9.13 -3.46 5.94
C ALA A 102 9.03 -4.10 4.54
N ALA A 103 8.23 -3.53 3.64
CA ALA A 103 8.09 -4.02 2.27
C ALA A 103 9.43 -3.99 1.52
N SER A 104 10.23 -2.94 1.71
CA SER A 104 11.57 -2.82 1.10
C SER A 104 12.52 -3.92 1.60
N LEU A 105 12.51 -4.21 2.91
CA LEU A 105 13.28 -5.31 3.51
C LEU A 105 12.87 -6.69 2.97
N ALA A 106 11.56 -6.93 2.82
CA ALA A 106 11.07 -8.19 2.28
C ALA A 106 11.54 -8.42 0.84
N TYR A 107 11.43 -7.38 0.01
CA TYR A 107 11.85 -7.44 -1.38
C TYR A 107 13.37 -7.55 -1.54
N SER A 108 14.15 -6.83 -0.75
CA SER A 108 15.61 -6.89 -0.83
C SER A 108 16.13 -8.30 -0.59
N VAL A 109 15.66 -8.97 0.48
CA VAL A 109 16.07 -10.33 0.82
C VAL A 109 15.65 -11.32 -0.27
N ALA A 110 14.42 -11.20 -0.77
CA ALA A 110 13.92 -12.07 -1.84
C ALA A 110 14.62 -11.86 -3.20
N SER A 111 15.29 -10.72 -3.39
CA SER A 111 16.05 -10.40 -4.59
C SER A 111 17.53 -10.83 -4.55
N ARG A 112 18.07 -11.22 -3.38
CA ARG A 112 19.51 -11.58 -3.20
C ARG A 112 20.03 -12.72 -4.09
N GLY A 113 19.13 -13.56 -4.62
CA GLY A 113 19.47 -14.66 -5.53
C GLY A 113 19.30 -14.38 -7.03
N ARG A 114 18.86 -13.18 -7.43
CA ARG A 114 18.50 -12.84 -8.82
C ARG A 114 19.47 -11.86 -9.48
N LYS A 115 20.78 -12.05 -9.24
CA LYS A 115 21.88 -11.22 -9.78
C LYS A 115 21.94 -11.18 -11.32
N GLU A 116 21.17 -11.98 -12.05
CA GLU A 116 21.22 -12.07 -13.52
C GLU A 116 20.27 -11.12 -14.27
N GLU A 117 19.29 -10.48 -13.61
CA GLU A 117 18.32 -9.59 -14.30
C GLU A 117 18.59 -8.09 -14.10
N VAL A 118 19.62 -7.71 -13.34
CA VAL A 118 20.08 -6.31 -13.21
C VAL A 118 21.44 -6.23 -13.88
N GLY A 119 21.56 -5.36 -14.90
CA GLY A 119 22.73 -5.22 -15.77
C GLY A 119 24.08 -4.96 -15.07
N PRO A 120 25.16 -4.84 -15.85
CA PRO A 120 26.50 -5.30 -15.49
C PRO A 120 27.15 -4.57 -14.31
N SER A 121 27.84 -5.36 -13.48
CA SER A 121 29.03 -5.05 -12.66
C SER A 121 29.07 -3.85 -11.71
N SER A 122 27.96 -3.19 -11.39
CA SER A 122 27.90 -2.26 -10.26
C SER A 122 26.49 -2.22 -9.69
N SER A 123 26.17 -3.07 -8.71
CA SER A 123 24.94 -2.90 -7.94
C SER A 123 24.95 -1.48 -7.37
N PRO A 124 23.99 -0.61 -7.70
CA PRO A 124 23.98 0.73 -7.16
C PRO A 124 23.88 0.63 -5.63
N THR A 125 24.68 1.43 -4.92
CA THR A 125 24.64 1.49 -3.46
C THR A 125 23.29 2.00 -2.95
N GLU A 126 22.47 2.60 -3.83
CA GLU A 126 21.13 3.09 -3.52
C GLU A 126 20.14 2.84 -4.67
N GLU A 127 18.89 2.54 -4.36
CA GLU A 127 17.78 2.49 -5.32
C GLU A 127 16.63 3.39 -4.87
N ASN A 128 15.97 4.05 -5.82
CA ASN A 128 14.70 4.72 -5.54
C ASN A 128 13.55 3.77 -5.85
N ILE A 129 12.70 3.53 -4.86
CA ILE A 129 11.60 2.58 -4.92
C ILE A 129 10.29 3.31 -4.63
N LEU A 130 9.25 2.97 -5.37
CA LEU A 130 7.89 3.39 -5.08
C LEU A 130 7.15 2.20 -4.47
N VAL A 131 6.75 2.34 -3.20
CA VAL A 131 5.87 1.39 -2.53
C VAL A 131 4.44 1.87 -2.70
N PHE A 132 3.63 1.05 -3.37
CA PHE A 132 2.21 1.29 -3.61
C PHE A 132 1.39 0.32 -2.76
N ASP A 133 0.81 0.81 -1.67
CA ASP A 133 -0.02 0.01 -0.76
C ASP A 133 -1.50 0.31 -0.99
N LEU A 134 -2.24 -0.69 -1.47
CA LEU A 134 -3.68 -0.59 -1.65
C LEU A 134 -4.40 -1.69 -0.85
N GLY A 135 -4.82 -1.29 0.34
CA GLY A 135 -5.54 -2.13 1.30
C GLY A 135 -7.04 -2.25 1.02
N GLY A 136 -7.80 -2.55 2.07
CA GLY A 136 -9.27 -2.61 2.05
C GLY A 136 -9.92 -1.23 2.09
N GLY A 137 -9.46 -0.34 2.98
CA GLY A 137 -10.04 1.00 3.16
C GLY A 137 -9.08 2.17 2.94
N THR A 138 -7.78 1.91 2.79
CA THR A 138 -6.75 2.95 2.62
C THR A 138 -5.86 2.66 1.43
N PHE A 139 -5.41 3.74 0.81
CA PHE A 139 -4.43 3.76 -0.26
C PHE A 139 -3.26 4.64 0.19
N ASP A 140 -2.07 4.07 0.20
CA ASP A 140 -0.85 4.78 0.57
C ASP A 140 0.22 4.59 -0.51
N VAL A 141 0.96 5.65 -0.78
CA VAL A 141 2.10 5.61 -1.69
C VAL A 141 3.29 6.26 -1.02
N THR A 142 4.42 5.56 -1.02
CA THR A 142 5.66 6.08 -0.47
C THR A 142 6.78 5.93 -1.48
N VAL A 143 7.48 7.03 -1.75
CA VAL A 143 8.76 7.00 -2.45
C VAL A 143 9.85 6.88 -1.40
N VAL A 144 10.66 5.83 -1.51
CA VAL A 144 11.79 5.57 -0.62
C VAL A 144 13.09 5.52 -1.41
N ASN A 145 14.18 5.98 -0.78
CA ASN A 145 15.54 5.69 -1.19
C ASN A 145 16.07 4.58 -0.29
N VAL A 146 16.50 3.47 -0.88
CA VAL A 146 17.00 2.29 -0.18
C VAL A 146 18.48 2.18 -0.44
N GLY A 147 19.28 2.32 0.61
CA GLY A 147 20.71 2.04 0.57
C GLY A 147 20.98 0.56 0.79
N TYR A 148 21.95 0.00 0.07
CA TYR A 148 22.38 -1.38 0.19
C TYR A 148 23.86 -1.48 0.57
N LYS A 149 24.19 -2.47 1.40
CA LYS A 149 25.57 -2.89 1.66
C LYS A 149 26.15 -3.63 0.44
N SER A 150 27.46 -3.81 0.43
CA SER A 150 28.17 -4.68 -0.54
C SER A 150 27.61 -6.11 -0.56
N SER A 151 27.13 -6.61 0.58
CA SER A 151 26.47 -7.91 0.72
C SER A 151 25.03 -7.95 0.18
N GLY A 152 24.50 -6.82 -0.29
CA GLY A 152 23.13 -6.69 -0.82
C GLY A 152 22.03 -6.64 0.24
N VAL A 153 22.36 -6.54 1.54
CA VAL A 153 21.38 -6.20 2.59
C VAL A 153 21.03 -4.72 2.50
N VAL A 154 19.80 -4.36 2.87
CA VAL A 154 19.42 -2.97 3.11
C VAL A 154 20.23 -2.40 4.27
N ALA A 155 21.01 -1.35 4.00
CA ALA A 155 21.73 -0.57 4.99
C ALA A 155 20.84 0.50 5.64
N GLY A 156 19.90 1.05 4.87
CA GLY A 156 19.04 2.13 5.33
C GLY A 156 17.89 2.37 4.37
N VAL A 157 16.77 2.83 4.92
CA VAL A 157 15.62 3.30 4.13
C VAL A 157 15.38 4.75 4.51
N GLU A 158 15.31 5.62 3.51
CA GLU A 158 14.82 6.98 3.68
C GLU A 158 13.49 7.15 2.96
N ILE A 159 12.52 7.68 3.69
CA ILE A 159 11.26 8.14 3.11
C ILE A 159 11.51 9.50 2.46
N LEU A 160 11.43 9.57 1.13
CA LEU A 160 11.54 10.81 0.37
C LEU A 160 10.23 11.58 0.37
N ALA A 161 9.12 10.86 0.15
CA ALA A 161 7.79 11.44 0.13
C ALA A 161 6.71 10.38 0.38
N THR A 162 5.62 10.81 1.01
CA THR A 162 4.42 10.00 1.21
C THR A 162 3.21 10.74 0.64
N GLY A 163 2.33 10.01 -0.03
CA GLY A 163 1.00 10.43 -0.44
C GLY A 163 0.00 9.32 -0.14
N GLY A 164 -1.27 9.56 -0.46
CA GLY A 164 -2.30 8.55 -0.34
C GLY A 164 -3.70 9.12 -0.30
N ASP A 165 -4.66 8.24 -0.03
CA ASP A 165 -6.06 8.54 0.20
C ASP A 165 -6.60 7.62 1.31
N ARG A 166 -6.92 8.23 2.46
CA ARG A 166 -7.38 7.53 3.68
C ARG A 166 -8.78 6.95 3.57
N TYR A 167 -9.50 7.25 2.49
CA TYR A 167 -10.87 6.84 2.25
C TYR A 167 -11.01 6.16 0.88
N LEU A 168 -9.97 5.43 0.47
CA LEU A 168 -9.92 4.72 -0.80
C LEU A 168 -9.28 3.36 -0.59
N GLY A 169 -9.95 2.29 -0.98
CA GLY A 169 -9.36 0.95 -1.00
C GLY A 169 -10.18 -0.07 -1.76
N GLY A 170 -9.91 -1.34 -1.47
CA GLY A 170 -10.63 -2.47 -2.05
C GLY A 170 -12.14 -2.47 -1.78
N ASP A 171 -12.59 -1.88 -0.69
CA ASP A 171 -14.02 -1.82 -0.34
C ASP A 171 -14.77 -0.89 -1.29
N ASP A 172 -14.13 0.19 -1.77
CA ASP A 172 -14.71 1.06 -2.80
C ASP A 172 -14.81 0.33 -4.14
N PHE A 173 -13.86 -0.55 -4.44
CA PHE A 173 -13.89 -1.37 -5.66
C PHE A 173 -15.08 -2.34 -5.59
N ASP A 174 -15.29 -2.95 -4.42
CA ASP A 174 -16.40 -3.87 -4.16
C ASP A 174 -17.75 -3.15 -4.27
N LYS A 175 -17.88 -1.96 -3.67
CA LYS A 175 -19.11 -1.15 -3.73
C LYS A 175 -19.44 -0.70 -5.16
N LEU A 176 -18.46 -0.28 -5.95
CA LEU A 176 -18.70 0.12 -7.34
C LEU A 176 -19.12 -1.08 -8.21
N LEU A 177 -18.46 -2.22 -8.03
CA LEU A 177 -18.84 -3.44 -8.75
C LEU A 177 -20.21 -3.96 -8.29
N ALA A 178 -20.52 -3.92 -6.99
CA ALA A 178 -21.82 -4.28 -6.44
C ALA A 178 -22.93 -3.38 -6.98
N SER A 179 -22.70 -2.06 -7.02
CA SER A 179 -23.65 -1.10 -7.61
C SER A 179 -23.92 -1.43 -9.09
N TYR A 180 -22.86 -1.67 -9.86
CA TYR A 180 -22.99 -2.06 -11.27
C TYR A 180 -23.80 -3.35 -11.45
N LEU A 181 -23.54 -4.36 -10.61
CA LEU A 181 -24.24 -5.63 -10.66
C LEU A 181 -25.71 -5.51 -10.25
N TRP A 182 -26.00 -4.73 -9.20
CA TRP A 182 -27.34 -4.40 -8.76
C TRP A 182 -28.13 -3.70 -9.86
N GLU A 183 -27.56 -2.68 -10.50
CA GLU A 183 -28.20 -1.96 -11.60
C GLU A 183 -28.44 -2.86 -12.82
N LYS A 184 -27.51 -3.77 -13.12
CA LYS A 184 -27.58 -4.66 -14.27
C LYS A 184 -28.57 -5.81 -14.10
N TYR A 185 -28.65 -6.38 -12.91
CA TYR A 185 -29.38 -7.62 -12.66
C TYR A 185 -30.56 -7.49 -11.67
N GLY A 186 -30.64 -6.41 -10.90
CA GLY A 186 -31.58 -6.28 -9.77
C GLY A 186 -31.34 -7.38 -8.73
N GLY A 187 -32.39 -7.89 -8.10
CA GLY A 187 -32.28 -9.17 -7.40
C GLY A 187 -32.00 -9.10 -5.90
N ASP A 188 -31.08 -9.97 -5.45
CA ASP A 188 -30.63 -10.18 -4.06
C ASP A 188 -30.41 -8.87 -3.26
N GLY A 189 -30.41 -8.95 -1.93
CA GLY A 189 -30.11 -7.81 -1.05
C GLY A 189 -28.68 -7.27 -1.21
N TRP A 190 -28.45 -6.01 -0.82
CA TRP A 190 -27.20 -5.28 -1.11
C TRP A 190 -25.96 -6.03 -0.61
N ASN A 191 -26.05 -6.65 0.57
CA ASN A 191 -24.95 -7.39 1.19
C ASN A 191 -24.50 -8.60 0.35
N GLU A 192 -25.42 -9.26 -0.37
CA GLU A 192 -25.09 -10.38 -1.26
C GLU A 192 -24.30 -9.90 -2.48
N TRP A 193 -24.66 -8.73 -3.02
CA TRP A 193 -23.94 -8.10 -4.12
C TRP A 193 -22.56 -7.64 -3.70
N GLU A 194 -22.42 -7.06 -2.51
CA GLU A 194 -21.12 -6.66 -1.97
C GLU A 194 -20.22 -7.88 -1.72
N ASN A 195 -20.78 -8.98 -1.21
CA ASN A 195 -20.07 -10.24 -1.05
C ASN A 195 -19.62 -10.83 -2.39
N PHE A 196 -20.52 -10.90 -3.36
CA PHE A 196 -20.19 -11.41 -4.69
C PHE A 196 -19.18 -10.50 -5.41
N ALA A 197 -19.30 -9.18 -5.28
CA ALA A 197 -18.36 -8.23 -5.85
C ALA A 197 -16.94 -8.45 -5.31
N ARG A 198 -16.79 -8.64 -4.00
CA ARG A 198 -15.49 -8.95 -3.36
C ARG A 198 -14.88 -10.23 -3.90
N GLU A 199 -15.67 -11.29 -3.99
CA GLU A 199 -15.22 -12.56 -4.57
C GLU A 199 -14.86 -12.44 -6.05
N ALA A 200 -15.70 -11.76 -6.83
CA ALA A 200 -15.50 -11.56 -8.25
C ALA A 200 -14.23 -10.75 -8.51
N LYS A 201 -14.00 -9.66 -7.75
CA LYS A 201 -12.77 -8.86 -7.80
C LYS A 201 -11.52 -9.74 -7.64
N ILE A 202 -11.51 -10.61 -6.62
CA ILE A 202 -10.39 -11.52 -6.35
C ILE A 202 -10.22 -12.53 -7.50
N LYS A 203 -11.30 -13.18 -7.94
CA LYS A 203 -11.25 -14.18 -9.02
C LYS A 203 -10.86 -13.56 -10.37
N LEU A 204 -11.27 -12.31 -10.63
CA LEU A 204 -10.94 -11.57 -11.86
C LEU A 204 -9.47 -11.14 -11.95
N SER A 205 -8.72 -11.22 -10.84
CA SER A 205 -7.25 -11.04 -10.86
C SER A 205 -6.53 -12.09 -11.69
N SER A 206 -7.07 -13.32 -11.76
CA SER A 206 -6.51 -14.43 -12.54
C SER A 206 -7.42 -14.88 -13.69
N SER A 207 -8.71 -14.57 -13.63
CA SER A 207 -9.73 -14.98 -14.62
C SER A 207 -10.29 -13.81 -15.41
N ASN A 208 -10.82 -14.05 -16.62
CA ASN A 208 -11.43 -13.00 -17.44
C ASN A 208 -12.93 -12.80 -17.16
N LYS A 209 -13.59 -13.80 -16.57
CA LYS A 209 -15.02 -13.84 -16.28
C LYS A 209 -15.30 -14.65 -15.02
N VAL A 210 -16.27 -14.21 -14.25
CA VAL A 210 -16.80 -14.90 -13.06
C VAL A 210 -18.31 -15.00 -13.19
N GLU A 211 -18.88 -16.13 -12.81
CA GLU A 211 -20.32 -16.37 -12.83
C GLU A 211 -20.80 -16.85 -11.45
N ARG A 212 -22.05 -16.52 -11.12
CA ARG A 212 -22.76 -17.00 -9.91
C ARG A 212 -24.23 -17.20 -10.26
N MET A 213 -24.91 -18.07 -9.52
CA MET A 213 -26.38 -18.16 -9.52
C MET A 213 -26.94 -17.19 -8.45
N VAL A 214 -27.90 -16.36 -8.85
CA VAL A 214 -28.55 -15.36 -8.01
C VAL A 214 -30.05 -15.62 -7.97
N GLY A 215 -30.66 -15.45 -6.80
CA GLY A 215 -32.12 -15.51 -6.67
C GLY A 215 -32.76 -14.25 -7.27
N LEU A 216 -33.80 -14.44 -8.07
CA LEU A 216 -34.68 -13.37 -8.49
C LEU A 216 -35.81 -13.22 -7.45
N PRO A 217 -36.14 -11.99 -7.03
CA PRO A 217 -37.35 -11.76 -6.26
C PRO A 217 -38.55 -12.12 -7.13
N VAL A 218 -39.20 -13.23 -6.80
CA VAL A 218 -40.46 -13.64 -7.43
C VAL A 218 -41.55 -12.71 -6.89
N ALA A 219 -42.13 -11.89 -7.77
CA ALA A 219 -43.27 -11.07 -7.40
C ALA A 219 -44.43 -11.96 -6.94
N GLY A 220 -44.75 -11.95 -5.63
CA GLY A 220 -45.99 -12.51 -5.08
C GLY A 220 -45.93 -13.84 -4.33
N ARG A 221 -44.76 -14.34 -3.87
CA ARG A 221 -44.72 -15.46 -2.91
C ARG A 221 -44.07 -15.05 -1.58
N GLY A 222 -44.70 -15.47 -0.47
CA GLY A 222 -44.22 -15.22 0.88
C GLY A 222 -42.94 -15.99 1.21
N LEU A 223 -42.23 -15.53 2.23
CA LEU A 223 -40.88 -15.93 2.65
C LEU A 223 -40.74 -17.41 3.10
N GLU A 224 -41.81 -18.20 3.08
CA GLU A 224 -41.88 -19.54 3.68
C GLU A 224 -41.60 -20.70 2.68
N ASP A 225 -41.41 -20.41 1.39
CA ASP A 225 -41.36 -21.44 0.32
C ASP A 225 -39.94 -21.93 -0.05
N PHE A 226 -38.88 -21.51 0.66
CA PHE A 226 -37.49 -21.88 0.33
C PHE A 226 -36.96 -23.01 1.23
N GLY A 227 -37.17 -24.25 0.81
CA GLY A 227 -36.50 -25.43 1.37
C GLY A 227 -35.15 -25.71 0.71
N GLU A 228 -34.17 -26.19 1.50
CA GLU A 228 -32.86 -26.65 1.01
C GLU A 228 -33.03 -27.89 0.12
N GLY A 229 -32.78 -27.73 -1.18
CA GLY A 229 -32.74 -28.81 -2.16
C GLY A 229 -31.30 -29.18 -2.52
N ASP A 230 -30.97 -30.46 -2.31
CA ASP A 230 -29.72 -31.10 -2.72
C ASP A 230 -29.70 -31.34 -4.25
N GLY A 231 -28.56 -31.09 -4.88
CA GLY A 231 -28.25 -31.57 -6.23
C GLY A 231 -28.90 -30.85 -7.44
N GLY A 232 -28.15 -29.93 -8.05
CA GLY A 232 -28.07 -29.80 -9.53
C GLY A 232 -29.27 -29.26 -10.33
N GLU A 233 -30.44 -29.05 -9.75
CA GLU A 233 -31.58 -28.43 -10.44
C GLU A 233 -31.64 -26.91 -10.24
N ILE A 234 -31.85 -26.17 -11.33
CA ILE A 234 -32.03 -24.72 -11.32
C ILE A 234 -33.32 -24.41 -10.56
N LEU A 235 -33.20 -23.92 -9.32
CA LEU A 235 -34.34 -23.48 -8.52
C LEU A 235 -35.19 -22.48 -9.32
N PRO A 236 -36.52 -22.66 -9.39
CA PRO A 236 -37.39 -21.72 -10.08
C PRO A 236 -37.26 -20.34 -9.43
N GLY A 237 -36.90 -19.34 -10.22
CA GLY A 237 -36.58 -18.00 -9.73
C GLY A 237 -35.09 -17.77 -9.48
N SER A 238 -34.17 -18.50 -10.10
CA SER A 238 -32.74 -18.16 -10.10
C SER A 238 -32.24 -17.78 -11.50
N THR A 239 -31.30 -16.85 -11.59
CA THR A 239 -30.65 -16.43 -12.84
C THR A 239 -29.14 -16.53 -12.74
N ARG A 240 -28.49 -16.87 -13.85
CA ARG A 240 -27.03 -16.86 -13.94
C ARG A 240 -26.57 -15.44 -14.20
N VAL A 241 -25.80 -14.89 -13.26
CA VAL A 241 -25.17 -13.58 -13.39
C VAL A 241 -23.72 -13.74 -13.74
N SER A 242 -23.18 -12.79 -14.50
CA SER A 242 -21.78 -12.84 -14.91
C SER A 242 -21.15 -11.46 -14.94
N VAL A 243 -19.86 -11.43 -14.62
CA VAL A 243 -19.05 -10.21 -14.67
C VAL A 243 -17.68 -10.53 -15.26
N THR A 244 -17.19 -9.62 -16.09
CA THR A 244 -15.91 -9.74 -16.79
C THR A 244 -14.89 -8.77 -16.21
N ARG A 245 -13.60 -9.06 -16.46
CA ARG A 245 -12.51 -8.14 -16.08
C ARG A 245 -12.65 -6.77 -16.72
N SER A 246 -13.17 -6.70 -17.95
CA SER A 246 -13.41 -5.43 -18.64
C SER A 246 -14.52 -4.62 -17.93
N GLU A 247 -15.57 -5.26 -17.45
CA GLU A 247 -16.63 -4.59 -16.68
C GLU A 247 -16.12 -4.10 -15.33
N LEU A 248 -15.34 -4.91 -14.60
CA LEU A 248 -14.65 -4.45 -13.39
C LEU A 248 -13.79 -3.21 -13.69
N ASN A 249 -12.95 -3.27 -14.72
CA ASN A 249 -12.08 -2.17 -15.12
C ASN A 249 -12.85 -0.87 -15.39
N LYS A 250 -14.02 -0.95 -16.04
CA LYS A 250 -14.91 0.20 -16.27
C LYS A 250 -15.48 0.76 -14.97
N CYS A 251 -15.89 -0.12 -14.05
CA CYS A 251 -16.39 0.29 -12.74
C CYS A 251 -15.34 1.08 -11.95
N LEU A 252 -14.06 0.77 -12.11
CA LEU A 252 -12.95 1.42 -11.40
C LEU A 252 -12.50 2.76 -12.02
N GLU A 253 -12.97 3.11 -13.23
CA GLU A 253 -12.58 4.36 -13.89
C GLU A 253 -12.72 5.63 -13.02
N PRO A 254 -13.82 5.82 -12.25
CA PRO A 254 -13.98 7.00 -11.41
C PRO A 254 -12.93 7.11 -10.30
N LEU A 255 -12.31 6.00 -9.90
CA LEU A 255 -11.30 5.97 -8.83
C LEU A 255 -9.89 6.21 -9.34
N LEU A 256 -9.63 6.09 -10.65
CA LEU A 256 -8.28 6.25 -11.22
C LEU A 256 -7.62 7.58 -10.86
N PRO A 257 -8.30 8.74 -10.91
CA PRO A 257 -7.67 10.02 -10.50
C PRO A 257 -7.23 10.01 -9.03
N ARG A 258 -7.99 9.35 -8.14
CA ARG A 258 -7.66 9.23 -6.71
C ARG A 258 -6.47 8.31 -6.45
N LEU A 259 -6.14 7.41 -7.39
CA LEU A 259 -4.91 6.61 -7.36
C LEU A 259 -3.72 7.33 -8.00
N ILE A 260 -3.93 7.99 -9.15
CA ILE A 260 -2.87 8.63 -9.94
C ILE A 260 -2.31 9.87 -9.24
N ASN A 261 -3.18 10.74 -8.72
CA ASN A 261 -2.75 12.03 -8.19
C ASN A 261 -1.80 11.88 -6.99
N PRO A 262 -2.09 11.02 -5.99
CA PRO A 262 -1.14 10.81 -4.89
C PRO A 262 0.21 10.23 -5.34
N VAL A 263 0.21 9.33 -6.34
CA VAL A 263 1.47 8.80 -6.90
C VAL A 263 2.30 9.92 -7.52
N ARG A 264 1.67 10.79 -8.33
CA ARG A 264 2.35 11.94 -8.92
C ARG A 264 2.87 12.91 -7.87
N GLU A 265 2.04 13.26 -6.89
CA GLU A 265 2.43 14.14 -5.80
C GLU A 265 3.64 13.58 -5.04
N ALA A 266 3.62 12.29 -4.68
CA ALA A 266 4.74 11.64 -4.01
C ALA A 266 6.01 11.62 -4.87
N CYS A 267 5.91 11.31 -6.17
CA CYS A 267 7.07 11.33 -7.07
C CYS A 267 7.66 12.74 -7.23
N ILE A 268 6.82 13.78 -7.37
CA ILE A 268 7.28 15.16 -7.47
C ILE A 268 7.99 15.59 -6.18
N LEU A 269 7.38 15.31 -5.01
CA LEU A 269 7.97 15.64 -3.71
C LEU A 269 9.26 14.87 -3.45
N GLY A 270 9.36 13.63 -3.95
CA GLY A 270 10.55 12.79 -3.86
C GLY A 270 11.61 13.06 -4.93
N ASP A 271 11.44 14.10 -5.76
CA ASP A 271 12.32 14.44 -6.88
C ASP A 271 12.55 13.27 -7.88
N ILE A 272 11.51 12.45 -8.08
CA ILE A 272 11.50 11.31 -9.00
C ILE A 272 10.91 11.70 -10.36
N CYS A 273 11.62 11.36 -11.43
CA CYS A 273 11.10 11.51 -12.79
C CYS A 273 10.06 10.43 -13.10
N LEU A 274 8.83 10.85 -13.42
CA LEU A 274 7.84 9.96 -14.03
C LEU A 274 8.02 9.98 -15.55
N LEU A 275 8.44 8.85 -16.13
CA LEU A 275 8.53 8.71 -17.59
C LEU A 275 7.18 8.93 -18.29
N GLY A 276 6.06 8.65 -17.59
CA GLY A 276 4.70 8.92 -18.05
C GLY A 276 4.31 10.40 -18.10
N ASP A 277 5.13 11.33 -17.61
CA ASP A 277 4.87 12.77 -17.76
C ASP A 277 5.38 13.31 -19.11
N ALA A 278 6.29 12.58 -19.79
CA ALA A 278 6.73 12.90 -21.15
C ALA A 278 5.68 12.54 -22.23
N SER A 279 4.66 11.76 -21.88
CA SER A 279 3.56 11.38 -22.77
C SER A 279 2.24 11.34 -22.01
N PRO A 280 1.22 12.16 -22.35
CA PRO A 280 -0.01 12.25 -21.57
C PRO A 280 -0.58 10.87 -21.22
N PHE A 281 -0.91 10.69 -19.94
CA PHE A 281 -1.75 9.57 -19.51
C PHE A 281 -3.06 9.65 -20.31
N THR A 282 -3.45 8.56 -20.96
CA THR A 282 -4.74 8.48 -21.65
C THR A 282 -5.43 7.18 -21.27
N LYS A 283 -6.75 7.25 -21.09
CA LYS A 283 -7.58 6.06 -20.83
C LYS A 283 -7.40 5.00 -21.93
N GLU A 284 -7.18 5.44 -23.16
CA GLU A 284 -6.96 4.57 -24.32
C GLU A 284 -5.69 3.72 -24.17
N LYS A 285 -4.59 4.27 -23.63
CA LYS A 285 -3.38 3.50 -23.33
C LYS A 285 -3.60 2.49 -22.20
N LEU A 286 -4.38 2.85 -21.19
CA LEU A 286 -4.64 1.99 -20.04
C LEU A 286 -5.57 0.82 -20.38
N PHE A 287 -6.57 1.03 -21.25
CA PHE A 287 -7.58 0.04 -21.60
C PHE A 287 -7.42 -0.57 -23.00
N GLY A 288 -6.37 -0.21 -23.76
CA GLY A 288 -6.06 -0.80 -25.07
C GLY A 288 -6.99 -0.37 -26.22
N GLY A 289 -7.58 0.83 -26.14
CA GLY A 289 -8.53 1.34 -27.14
C GLY A 289 -7.87 2.04 -28.34
N LYS A 290 -8.50 1.99 -29.53
CA LYS A 290 -8.13 2.83 -30.69
C LYS A 290 -8.57 4.29 -30.45
N GLU A 291 -7.74 5.27 -30.84
CA GLU A 291 -8.02 6.71 -30.67
C GLU A 291 -9.39 7.12 -31.25
N GLY A 292 -10.26 7.66 -30.40
CA GLY A 292 -11.61 8.06 -30.79
C GLY A 292 -11.95 9.52 -30.44
N GLY A 293 -11.85 10.40 -31.44
CA GLY A 293 -12.69 11.62 -31.61
C GLY A 293 -12.73 12.70 -30.50
N ARG A 294 -13.45 13.79 -30.78
CA ARG A 294 -13.53 15.06 -30.01
C ARG A 294 -13.83 14.93 -28.50
N LYS A 295 -14.40 13.82 -28.05
CA LYS A 295 -14.71 13.56 -26.62
C LYS A 295 -13.45 13.24 -25.80
N ALA A 296 -12.47 12.55 -26.39
CA ALA A 296 -11.16 12.30 -25.78
C ALA A 296 -10.33 13.58 -25.62
N ALA A 297 -10.50 14.57 -26.51
CA ALA A 297 -9.81 15.86 -26.42
C ALA A 297 -10.26 16.69 -25.20
N ARG A 298 -11.57 16.73 -24.89
CA ARG A 298 -12.09 17.38 -23.66
C ARG A 298 -11.64 16.67 -22.38
N MET A 299 -11.52 15.34 -22.40
CA MET A 299 -10.98 14.59 -21.27
C MET A 299 -9.49 14.90 -21.05
N ARG A 300 -8.70 14.99 -22.12
CA ARG A 300 -7.31 15.47 -22.08
C ARG A 300 -7.18 16.84 -21.43
N ASP A 301 -8.04 17.80 -21.77
CA ASP A 301 -8.01 19.13 -21.15
C ASP A 301 -8.28 19.07 -19.64
N THR A 302 -9.20 18.20 -19.21
CA THR A 302 -9.53 18.02 -17.79
C THR A 302 -8.38 17.40 -17.00
N GLU A 303 -7.71 16.40 -17.57
CA GLU A 303 -6.52 15.76 -16.99
C GLU A 303 -5.33 16.72 -16.91
N ILE A 304 -5.13 17.55 -17.95
CA ILE A 304 -4.12 18.62 -17.96
C ILE A 304 -4.42 19.66 -16.87
N GLN A 305 -5.68 20.02 -16.65
CA GLN A 305 -6.04 20.94 -15.55
C GLN A 305 -5.80 20.30 -14.17
N SER A 306 -6.15 19.03 -14.00
CA SER A 306 -5.84 18.29 -12.76
C SER A 306 -4.34 18.21 -12.49
N TYR A 307 -3.53 18.01 -13.53
CA TYR A 307 -2.07 18.02 -13.42
C TYR A 307 -1.54 19.40 -13.01
N LYS A 308 -2.05 20.47 -13.63
CA LYS A 308 -1.70 21.85 -13.28
C LYS A 308 -2.08 22.19 -11.84
N SER A 309 -3.25 21.75 -11.37
CA SER A 309 -3.68 21.98 -9.99
C SER A 309 -2.84 21.19 -8.98
N ALA A 310 -2.46 19.94 -9.29
CA ALA A 310 -1.56 19.16 -8.43
C ALA A 310 -0.18 19.81 -8.30
N LYS A 311 0.38 20.29 -9.43
CA LYS A 311 1.62 21.09 -9.42
C LYS A 311 1.48 22.34 -8.56
N GLN A 312 0.39 23.09 -8.71
CA GLN A 312 0.17 24.31 -7.91
C GLN A 312 0.02 23.99 -6.41
N LYS A 313 -0.67 22.92 -6.05
CA LYS A 313 -0.81 22.49 -4.65
C LYS A 313 0.54 22.11 -4.02
N VAL A 314 1.43 21.48 -4.79
CA VAL A 314 2.81 21.20 -4.35
C VAL A 314 3.58 22.52 -4.14
N VAL A 315 3.48 23.48 -5.06
CA VAL A 315 4.07 24.84 -4.90
C VAL A 315 3.59 25.48 -3.60
N ASP A 316 2.29 25.47 -3.36
CA ASP A 316 1.66 26.12 -2.20
C ASP A 316 2.09 25.45 -0.89
N THR A 317 2.32 24.13 -0.90
CA THR A 317 2.70 23.35 0.29
C THR A 317 4.20 23.41 0.58
N THR A 318 5.05 23.48 -0.45
CA THR A 318 6.50 23.38 -0.33
C THR A 318 7.23 24.73 -0.42
N GLY A 319 6.55 25.77 -0.93
CA GLY A 319 7.16 27.07 -1.21
C GLY A 319 8.08 27.07 -2.43
N ILE A 320 8.14 25.99 -3.21
CA ILE A 320 8.98 25.87 -4.41
C ILE A 320 8.32 26.64 -5.56
N PRO A 321 8.99 27.62 -6.21
CA PRO A 321 8.39 28.41 -7.29
C PRO A 321 7.92 27.56 -8.48
N LEU A 322 6.74 27.87 -9.03
CA LEU A 322 6.17 27.17 -10.20
C LEU A 322 7.11 27.21 -11.43
N SER A 323 7.96 28.24 -11.55
CA SER A 323 8.99 28.36 -12.57
C SER A 323 10.07 27.27 -12.46
N SER A 324 10.37 26.80 -11.25
CA SER A 324 11.32 25.70 -11.02
C SER A 324 10.73 24.32 -11.35
N LEU A 325 9.39 24.22 -11.41
CA LEU A 325 8.62 23.01 -11.79
C LEU A 325 8.28 22.94 -13.28
N LYS A 326 8.61 23.99 -14.05
CA LYS A 326 8.27 24.08 -15.49
C LYS A 326 9.25 23.32 -16.37
N ASP A 327 10.51 23.16 -15.95
CA ASP A 327 11.57 22.52 -16.74
C ASP A 327 12.45 21.52 -15.95
N ALA A 328 12.12 21.22 -14.69
CA ALA A 328 12.83 20.18 -13.94
C ALA A 328 12.06 18.84 -14.05
N PRO A 329 12.48 17.87 -14.88
CA PRO A 329 12.20 16.49 -14.56
C PRO A 329 12.80 16.20 -13.18
N GLY A 330 12.16 15.34 -12.39
CA GLY A 330 12.78 14.83 -11.17
C GLY A 330 14.20 14.35 -11.50
N ARG A 331 15.20 14.72 -10.70
CA ARG A 331 16.59 14.39 -11.06
C ARG A 331 16.88 12.90 -10.95
N ARG A 332 16.07 12.18 -10.18
CA ARG A 332 16.26 10.77 -9.84
C ARG A 332 15.36 9.88 -10.70
N SER A 333 15.92 8.79 -11.20
CA SER A 333 15.14 7.72 -11.83
C SER A 333 14.50 6.83 -10.76
N LEU A 334 13.30 6.34 -11.08
CA LEU A 334 12.66 5.28 -10.30
C LEU A 334 13.25 3.93 -10.72
N SER A 335 13.84 3.20 -9.78
CA SER A 335 14.43 1.88 -10.05
C SER A 335 13.37 0.78 -10.02
N ARG A 336 12.42 0.88 -9.09
CA ARG A 336 11.46 -0.20 -8.80
C ARG A 336 10.11 0.31 -8.33
N VAL A 337 9.06 -0.44 -8.64
CA VAL A 337 7.73 -0.29 -8.04
C VAL A 337 7.40 -1.58 -7.28
N ILE A 338 7.02 -1.46 -6.01
CA ILE A 338 6.61 -2.55 -5.12
C ILE A 338 5.10 -2.43 -4.86
N LEU A 339 4.39 -3.56 -4.92
CA LEU A 339 2.96 -3.63 -4.63
C LEU A 339 2.72 -4.24 -3.26
N VAL A 340 1.94 -3.55 -2.42
CA VAL A 340 1.52 -4.01 -1.10
C VAL A 340 -0.01 -3.95 -1.02
N GLY A 341 -0.61 -4.84 -0.25
CA GLY A 341 -2.06 -4.84 -0.05
C GLY A 341 -2.83 -5.67 -1.08
N GLY A 342 -3.94 -6.25 -0.62
CA GLY A 342 -4.66 -7.28 -1.39
C GLY A 342 -5.32 -6.79 -2.68
N SER A 343 -5.64 -5.49 -2.76
CA SER A 343 -6.34 -4.89 -3.89
C SER A 343 -5.40 -4.58 -5.06
N THR A 344 -4.08 -4.54 -4.83
CA THR A 344 -3.07 -4.41 -5.91
C THR A 344 -3.03 -5.60 -6.87
N ARG A 345 -3.65 -6.73 -6.50
CA ARG A 345 -3.81 -7.91 -7.37
C ARG A 345 -4.74 -7.64 -8.56
N VAL A 346 -5.50 -6.56 -8.57
CA VAL A 346 -6.30 -6.18 -9.74
C VAL A 346 -5.34 -5.77 -10.86
N PRO A 347 -5.32 -6.46 -12.03
CA PRO A 347 -4.30 -6.24 -13.07
C PRO A 347 -4.25 -4.81 -13.61
N LEU A 348 -5.38 -4.09 -13.56
CA LEU A 348 -5.47 -2.67 -13.92
C LEU A 348 -4.49 -1.81 -13.13
N ILE A 349 -4.21 -2.14 -11.86
CA ILE A 349 -3.29 -1.40 -11.00
C ILE A 349 -1.86 -1.51 -11.51
N SER A 350 -1.42 -2.71 -11.89
CA SER A 350 -0.09 -2.89 -12.49
C SER A 350 0.04 -2.15 -13.82
N SER A 351 -0.98 -2.26 -14.69
CA SER A 351 -0.99 -1.53 -15.97
C SER A 351 -0.98 0.00 -15.77
N LEU A 352 -1.70 0.49 -14.77
CA LEU A 352 -1.73 1.90 -14.38
C LEU A 352 -0.34 2.38 -13.97
N LEU A 353 0.33 1.64 -13.08
CA LEU A 353 1.65 2.00 -12.56
C LEU A 353 2.73 1.92 -13.63
N THR A 354 2.73 0.89 -14.48
CA THR A 354 3.64 0.82 -15.63
C THR A 354 3.43 2.01 -16.56
N THR A 355 2.19 2.38 -16.85
CA THR A 355 1.87 3.53 -17.72
C THR A 355 2.31 4.86 -17.10
N LEU A 356 2.14 5.01 -15.79
CA LEU A 356 2.43 6.25 -15.08
C LEU A 356 3.93 6.44 -14.82
N THR A 357 4.62 5.38 -14.40
CA THR A 357 6.01 5.44 -13.95
C THR A 357 7.02 5.03 -15.04
N GLY A 358 6.60 4.28 -16.05
CA GLY A 358 7.48 3.60 -16.99
C GLY A 358 8.16 2.34 -16.42
N VAL A 359 7.94 2.04 -15.14
CA VAL A 359 8.53 0.89 -14.44
C VAL A 359 7.44 -0.14 -14.20
N THR A 360 7.67 -1.37 -14.67
CA THR A 360 6.77 -2.48 -14.38
C THR A 360 6.90 -2.88 -12.91
N PRO A 361 5.78 -2.97 -12.15
CA PRO A 361 5.83 -3.42 -10.77
C PRO A 361 6.51 -4.77 -10.62
N THR A 362 7.43 -4.85 -9.66
CA THR A 362 8.11 -6.10 -9.33
C THR A 362 7.15 -6.99 -8.56
N VAL A 363 6.84 -8.15 -9.13
CA VAL A 363 6.03 -9.19 -8.47
C VAL A 363 6.94 -10.38 -8.21
N LEU A 364 7.34 -10.55 -6.95
CA LEU A 364 8.11 -11.71 -6.51
C LEU A 364 7.13 -12.75 -5.97
N LYS A 365 7.23 -14.00 -6.43
CA LYS A 365 6.38 -15.09 -5.92
C LYS A 365 6.61 -15.31 -4.42
N GLU A 366 7.84 -15.08 -3.99
CA GLU A 366 8.32 -15.23 -2.62
C GLU A 366 7.82 -14.11 -1.70
N VAL A 367 7.41 -12.96 -2.25
CA VAL A 367 6.88 -11.83 -1.48
C VAL A 367 5.48 -11.45 -1.99
N PRO A 368 4.43 -12.20 -1.60
CA PRO A 368 3.07 -11.84 -1.93
C PRO A 368 2.71 -10.44 -1.37
N PRO A 369 1.98 -9.59 -2.12
CA PRO A 369 1.62 -8.24 -1.66
C PRO A 369 0.92 -8.17 -0.30
N VAL A 370 0.16 -9.21 0.05
CA VAL A 370 -0.55 -9.31 1.35
C VAL A 370 0.36 -9.69 2.52
N HIS A 371 1.54 -10.24 2.25
CA HIS A 371 2.49 -10.69 3.29
C HIS A 371 3.75 -9.84 3.37
N ALA A 372 4.00 -8.96 2.38
CA ALA A 372 5.23 -8.17 2.27
C ALA A 372 5.61 -7.44 3.57
N VAL A 373 4.64 -6.76 4.21
CA VAL A 373 4.86 -6.03 5.46
C VAL A 373 5.23 -6.98 6.60
N ALA A 374 4.47 -8.07 6.79
CA ALA A 374 4.72 -9.04 7.86
C ALA A 374 6.08 -9.73 7.69
N MET A 375 6.44 -10.08 6.45
CA MET A 375 7.76 -10.64 6.12
C MET A 375 8.88 -9.66 6.42
N GLY A 376 8.70 -8.38 6.08
CA GLY A 376 9.65 -7.32 6.41
C GLY A 376 9.87 -7.15 7.90
N CYS A 377 8.78 -7.18 8.68
CA CYS A 377 8.85 -7.14 10.13
C CYS A 377 9.60 -8.35 10.70
N ALA A 378 9.37 -9.55 10.16
CA ALA A 378 10.08 -10.76 10.57
C ALA A 378 11.58 -10.70 10.23
N ILE A 379 11.93 -10.19 9.05
CA ILE A 379 13.34 -9.95 8.65
C ILE A 379 13.99 -8.96 9.60
N GLN A 380 13.33 -7.84 9.90
CA GLN A 380 13.83 -6.86 10.87
C GLN A 380 14.02 -7.47 12.26
N GLY A 381 13.14 -8.39 12.67
CA GLY A 381 13.28 -9.16 13.91
C GLY A 381 14.55 -10.03 13.89
N GLY A 382 14.75 -10.81 12.82
CA GLY A 382 15.96 -11.62 12.66
C GLY A 382 17.25 -10.79 12.60
N ILE A 383 17.19 -9.59 12.02
CA ILE A 383 18.30 -8.61 12.01
C ILE A 383 18.63 -8.17 13.45
N LEU A 384 17.62 -7.88 14.28
CA LEU A 384 17.81 -7.51 15.68
C LEU A 384 18.31 -8.68 16.55
N ASP A 385 18.00 -9.91 16.16
CA ASP A 385 18.45 -11.14 16.83
C ASP A 385 19.81 -11.64 16.32
N GLY A 386 20.46 -10.93 15.37
CA GLY A 386 21.79 -11.29 14.85
C GLY A 386 21.79 -12.43 13.82
N VAL A 387 20.63 -12.82 13.29
CA VAL A 387 20.51 -13.95 12.33
C VAL A 387 21.16 -13.64 10.98
N PHE A 388 21.29 -12.35 10.64
CA PHE A 388 21.82 -11.91 9.34
C PHE A 388 23.27 -11.40 9.41
N GLU A 389 24.04 -11.78 10.44
CA GLU A 389 25.44 -11.38 10.57
C GLU A 389 26.29 -11.77 9.33
N ASP A 390 26.95 -10.79 8.73
CA ASP A 390 27.98 -10.95 7.70
C ASP A 390 29.32 -10.95 8.44
N GLU A 391 30.16 -11.97 8.24
CA GLU A 391 31.47 -12.13 8.91
C GLU A 391 32.47 -11.00 8.60
N GLU A 392 32.17 -10.10 7.65
CA GLU A 392 33.06 -9.01 7.18
C GLU A 392 32.81 -7.64 7.86
N ASP A 393 31.77 -7.49 8.69
CA ASP A 393 31.42 -6.21 9.33
C ASP A 393 31.99 -6.11 10.77
N GLU A 394 33.30 -5.85 10.90
CA GLU A 394 33.95 -5.59 12.20
C GLU A 394 33.53 -4.24 12.85
N GLU A 395 32.93 -3.33 12.08
CA GLU A 395 32.42 -2.04 12.56
C GLU A 395 30.88 -2.02 12.66
N GLY A 396 30.36 -2.58 13.75
CA GLY A 396 29.18 -2.06 14.43
C GLY A 396 27.83 -2.10 13.71
N GLY A 397 27.11 -3.22 13.88
CA GLY A 397 25.66 -3.22 14.10
C GLY A 397 24.78 -3.29 12.85
N PHE A 398 24.02 -4.39 12.77
CA PHE A 398 22.95 -4.68 11.79
C PHE A 398 21.73 -3.73 11.84
N GLY A 399 21.86 -2.52 12.37
CA GLY A 399 20.76 -1.56 12.41
C GLY A 399 20.50 -0.97 11.02
N VAL A 400 19.31 -1.20 10.46
CA VAL A 400 18.78 -0.34 9.39
C VAL A 400 18.79 1.09 9.93
N MET A 401 19.52 1.97 9.25
CA MET A 401 19.64 3.37 9.67
C MET A 401 18.25 4.00 9.75
N THR A 402 18.02 4.80 10.80
CA THR A 402 16.82 5.64 10.87
C THR A 402 16.80 6.64 9.71
N ASN A 403 15.59 7.13 9.34
CA ASN A 403 15.43 8.16 8.31
C ASN A 403 16.41 9.34 8.49
N MET A 404 16.60 9.81 9.72
CA MET A 404 17.50 10.94 10.03
C MET A 404 18.98 10.58 9.82
N GLN A 405 19.40 9.39 10.24
CA GLN A 405 20.77 8.90 10.03
C GLN A 405 21.07 8.76 8.54
N ALA A 406 20.13 8.18 7.78
CA ALA A 406 20.26 8.04 6.34
C ALA A 406 20.34 9.42 5.65
N ALA A 407 19.44 10.35 6.00
CA ALA A 407 19.40 11.70 5.42
C ALA A 407 20.70 12.47 5.68
N LEU A 408 21.22 12.40 6.92
CA LEU A 408 22.46 13.05 7.30
C LEU A 408 23.66 12.47 6.53
N LEU A 409 23.74 11.14 6.41
CA LEU A 409 24.83 10.49 5.69
C LEU A 409 24.85 10.92 4.22
N ARG A 410 23.69 10.94 3.54
CA ARG A 410 23.60 11.46 2.15
C ARG A 410 23.99 12.93 2.06
N ALA A 411 23.55 13.77 2.99
CA ALA A 411 23.94 15.18 2.99
C ALA A 411 25.46 15.36 3.13
N LEU A 412 26.10 14.51 3.93
CA LEU A 412 27.56 14.48 4.07
C LEU A 412 28.25 13.98 2.79
N VAL A 413 27.78 12.89 2.21
CA VAL A 413 28.32 12.33 0.95
C VAL A 413 28.17 13.33 -0.20
N GLU A 414 27.02 13.98 -0.35
CA GLU A 414 26.80 15.00 -1.38
C GLU A 414 27.71 16.22 -1.16
N LYS A 415 27.89 16.65 0.10
CA LYS A 415 28.84 17.72 0.44
C LYS A 415 30.27 17.33 0.05
N GLU A 416 30.71 16.11 0.33
CA GLU A 416 32.03 15.62 -0.07
C GLU A 416 32.19 15.55 -1.59
N ARG A 417 31.16 15.06 -2.30
CA ARG A 417 31.12 15.02 -3.77
C ARG A 417 31.31 16.42 -4.36
N VAL A 418 30.54 17.39 -3.86
CA VAL A 418 30.63 18.81 -4.28
C VAL A 418 32.02 19.40 -3.96
N LEU A 419 32.57 19.11 -2.78
CA LEU A 419 33.92 19.55 -2.40
C LEU A 419 35.00 18.93 -3.29
N LYS A 420 34.87 17.66 -3.66
CA LYS A 420 35.80 16.98 -4.57
C LYS A 420 35.73 17.58 -5.98
N GLU A 421 34.53 17.82 -6.51
CA GLU A 421 34.38 18.49 -7.80
C GLU A 421 34.91 19.93 -7.80
N ARG A 422 34.86 20.64 -6.66
CA ARG A 422 35.46 21.98 -6.50
C ARG A 422 36.98 21.93 -6.49
N ARG A 423 37.56 20.94 -5.81
CA ARG A 423 39.00 20.67 -5.83
C ARG A 423 39.50 20.35 -7.22
N GLU A 424 38.78 19.50 -7.94
CA GLU A 424 39.10 19.11 -9.32
C GLU A 424 38.96 20.28 -10.31
N ARG A 425 38.07 21.24 -10.04
CA ARG A 425 37.93 22.49 -10.80
C ARG A 425 38.93 23.59 -10.38
N GLY A 426 39.78 23.35 -9.37
CA GLY A 426 40.76 24.32 -8.90
C GLY A 426 40.14 25.55 -8.20
N GLU A 427 38.90 25.47 -7.74
CA GLU A 427 38.17 26.59 -7.14
C GLU A 427 38.51 26.83 -5.66
N ASP A 428 39.36 25.99 -5.07
CA ASP A 428 39.80 26.10 -3.66
C ASP A 428 40.95 27.13 -3.46
N GLY A 429 41.25 27.94 -4.47
CA GLY A 429 42.43 28.80 -4.51
C GLY A 429 42.16 30.31 -4.63
N VAL A 430 41.39 30.92 -3.72
CA VAL A 430 41.55 32.37 -3.43
C VAL A 430 41.26 32.65 -1.95
N GLY A 431 42.31 32.95 -1.18
CA GLY A 431 42.13 33.50 0.17
C GLY A 431 43.25 33.15 1.16
N GLY A 432 44.52 33.32 0.77
CA GLY A 432 45.64 33.12 1.69
C GLY A 432 46.95 33.56 1.08
N GLY A 433 47.15 34.87 0.94
CA GLY A 433 48.42 35.41 0.47
C GLY A 433 48.49 36.93 0.61
N SER A 434 49.32 37.35 1.57
CA SER A 434 49.84 38.69 1.91
C SER A 434 48.88 39.74 2.47
#